data_AF-A0A7V4WV46-F1
#
_entry.id   AF-A0A7V4WV46-F1
#
_cell.length_a   1.000
_cell.length_b   1.000
_cell.length_c   1.000
_cell.angle_alpha   90.00
_cell.angle_beta   90.00
_cell.angle_gamma   90.00
#
_symmetry.space_group_name_H-M   'P 1'
#
loop_
_entity.id
_entity.type
_entity.pdbx_description
1 polymer ?
#
loop_
_entity_poly.entity_id
_entity_poly.type
_entity_poly.pdbx_seq_one_letter_code
_entity_poly.pdbx_strand_id
1 'polypeptide(L)'
;MKIVWQIGLLSFLLIGSAAAQKQEDTAEFLSSFLEGRYEVIGRWPESDSLYAGSVAIRNIEGRLQMIRNINGHTTTCTARIEPAAMAETQVLRARFSVNGMYYEATYLIHSDLDNYARLSGYVYQKGKQTKRPGLEALFIKLD
;
A
#
# COMPACT_ATOMS: atom_id res chain seq x y z
N MET A 1 -12.27 37.28 42.38
CA MET A 1 -12.76 36.30 41.38
C MET A 1 -11.80 36.25 40.19
N LYS A 2 -10.78 35.39 40.22
CA LYS A 2 -9.80 35.21 39.12
C LYS A 2 -9.32 33.76 39.07
N ILE A 3 -10.23 32.78 39.02
CA ILE A 3 -9.87 31.37 38.87
C ILE A 3 -10.96 30.69 38.04
N VAL A 4 -11.07 31.02 36.75
CA VAL A 4 -11.92 30.23 35.82
C VAL A 4 -11.33 30.16 34.39
N TRP A 5 -10.33 30.97 34.03
CA TRP A 5 -9.90 31.13 32.62
C TRP A 5 -8.59 30.41 32.21
N GLN A 6 -8.13 29.39 32.95
CA GLN A 6 -6.90 28.64 32.60
C GLN A 6 -7.07 27.14 32.32
N ILE A 7 -8.28 26.59 32.43
CA ILE A 7 -8.51 25.16 32.23
C ILE A 7 -8.73 24.80 30.75
N GLY A 8 -9.04 25.78 29.88
CA GLY A 8 -9.37 25.52 28.47
C GLY A 8 -8.19 25.21 27.53
N LEU A 9 -6.95 25.57 27.89
CA LEU A 9 -5.79 25.41 26.99
C LEU A 9 -5.02 24.09 27.16
N LEU A 10 -5.14 23.41 28.30
CA LEU A 10 -4.46 22.12 28.53
C LEU A 10 -5.20 20.93 27.89
N SER A 11 -6.51 21.09 27.63
CA SER A 11 -7.36 20.03 27.07
C SER A 11 -7.13 19.80 25.58
N PHE A 12 -6.63 20.80 24.84
CA PHE A 12 -6.43 20.70 23.39
C PHE A 12 -5.10 20.02 23.01
N LEU A 13 -4.09 20.07 23.89
CA LEU A 13 -2.78 19.45 23.64
C LEU A 13 -2.78 17.92 23.83
N LEU A 14 -3.61 17.39 24.73
CA LEU A 14 -3.66 15.94 25.00
C LEU A 14 -4.40 15.14 23.91
N ILE A 15 -5.33 15.77 23.20
CA ILE A 15 -6.14 15.09 22.16
C ILE A 15 -5.31 14.85 20.88
N GLY A 16 -4.37 15.76 20.57
CA GLY A 16 -3.51 15.63 19.39
C GLY A 16 -2.52 14.47 19.45
N SER A 17 -1.95 14.18 20.64
CA SER A 17 -0.93 13.14 20.80
C SER A 17 -1.47 11.72 20.60
N ALA A 18 -2.69 11.44 21.08
CA ALA A 18 -3.29 10.11 20.94
C ALA A 18 -3.64 9.76 19.50
N ALA A 19 -4.09 10.74 18.71
CA ALA A 19 -4.39 10.54 17.28
C ALA A 19 -3.12 10.31 16.45
N ALA A 20 -2.05 11.06 16.73
CA ALA A 20 -0.76 10.88 16.07
C ALA A 20 -0.15 9.50 16.38
N GLN A 21 -0.16 9.09 17.66
CA GLN A 21 0.34 7.79 18.09
C GLN A 21 -0.43 6.63 17.47
N LYS A 22 -1.78 6.70 17.46
CA LYS A 22 -2.61 5.66 16.82
C LYS A 22 -2.31 5.52 15.32
N GLN A 23 -2.05 6.63 14.63
CA GLN A 23 -1.71 6.63 13.21
C GLN A 23 -0.33 6.01 12.95
N GLU A 24 0.65 6.29 13.81
CA GLU A 24 1.99 5.71 13.76
C GLU A 24 1.96 4.20 14.03
N ASP A 25 1.29 3.77 15.10
CA ASP A 25 1.09 2.35 15.44
C ASP A 25 0.42 1.59 14.28
N THR A 26 -0.58 2.20 13.63
CA THR A 26 -1.27 1.60 12.48
C THR A 26 -0.34 1.46 11.27
N ALA A 27 0.49 2.47 11.00
CA ALA A 27 1.43 2.44 9.88
C ALA A 27 2.55 1.41 10.10
N GLU A 28 3.05 1.28 11.33
CA GLU A 28 4.04 0.26 11.70
C GLU A 28 3.44 -1.14 11.58
N PHE A 29 2.26 -1.37 12.17
CA PHE A 29 1.54 -2.64 12.05
C PHE A 29 1.33 -3.03 10.58
N LEU A 30 0.79 -2.13 9.76
CA LEU A 30 0.56 -2.39 8.34
C LEU A 30 1.86 -2.64 7.59
N SER A 31 2.95 -1.95 7.94
CA SER A 31 4.24 -2.18 7.29
C SER A 31 4.71 -3.61 7.55
N SER A 32 4.71 -4.07 8.80
CA SER A 32 5.08 -5.44 9.15
C SER A 32 4.11 -6.48 8.60
N PHE A 33 2.81 -6.18 8.61
CA PHE A 33 1.76 -7.06 8.08
C PHE A 33 1.91 -7.33 6.58
N LEU A 34 2.43 -6.36 5.83
CA LEU A 34 2.63 -6.46 4.38
C LEU A 34 3.96 -7.11 3.98
N GLU A 35 4.92 -7.24 4.89
CA GLU A 35 6.20 -7.88 4.57
C GLU A 35 6.02 -9.36 4.27
N GLY A 36 6.64 -9.82 3.18
CA GLY A 36 6.51 -11.21 2.77
C GLY A 36 6.75 -11.45 1.29
N ARG A 37 6.58 -12.71 0.90
CA ARG A 37 6.56 -13.15 -0.49
C ARG A 37 5.13 -13.44 -0.89
N TYR A 38 4.81 -13.15 -2.13
CA TYR A 38 3.48 -13.29 -2.69
C TYR A 38 3.56 -13.93 -4.07
N GLU A 39 2.57 -14.74 -4.39
CA GLU A 39 2.23 -15.07 -5.76
C GLU A 39 1.28 -14.00 -6.29
N VAL A 40 1.55 -13.49 -7.49
CA VAL A 40 0.69 -12.50 -8.17
C VAL A 40 0.08 -13.12 -9.41
N ILE A 41 -1.22 -12.88 -9.59
CA ILE A 41 -1.92 -13.08 -10.87
C ILE A 41 -2.55 -11.77 -11.29
N GLY A 42 -2.52 -11.48 -12.58
CA GLY A 42 -3.04 -10.21 -13.06
C GLY A 42 -3.18 -10.09 -14.56
N ARG A 43 -3.54 -8.87 -14.97
CA ARG A 43 -3.69 -8.43 -16.37
C ARG A 43 -3.07 -7.05 -16.52
N TRP A 44 -2.34 -6.79 -17.62
CA TRP A 44 -1.75 -5.47 -17.89
C TRP A 44 -2.83 -4.43 -18.23
N PRO A 45 -2.69 -3.14 -17.82
CA PRO A 45 -3.53 -2.07 -18.34
C PRO A 45 -3.56 -2.02 -19.87
N GLU A 46 -4.73 -1.64 -20.40
CA GLU A 46 -5.02 -1.55 -21.85
C GLU A 46 -4.71 -2.84 -22.64
N SER A 47 -4.69 -3.99 -21.98
CA SER A 47 -4.35 -5.28 -22.60
C SER A 47 -5.25 -6.42 -22.10
N ASP A 48 -5.37 -7.47 -22.89
CA ASP A 48 -5.97 -8.76 -22.49
C ASP A 48 -4.92 -9.77 -22.00
N SER A 49 -3.63 -9.40 -22.03
CA SER A 49 -2.53 -10.23 -21.57
C SER A 49 -2.59 -10.44 -20.06
N LEU A 50 -2.83 -11.69 -19.69
CA LEU A 50 -2.71 -12.18 -18.32
C LEU A 50 -1.24 -12.45 -17.99
N TYR A 51 -0.91 -12.37 -16.71
CA TYR A 51 0.39 -12.78 -16.19
C TYR A 51 0.26 -13.42 -14.81
N ALA A 52 1.26 -14.24 -14.50
CA ALA A 52 1.53 -14.71 -13.16
C ALA A 52 3.01 -14.44 -12.83
N GLY A 53 3.33 -14.39 -11.55
CA GLY A 53 4.70 -14.16 -11.09
C GLY A 53 4.78 -14.11 -9.58
N SER A 54 5.90 -13.60 -9.08
CA SER A 54 6.10 -13.39 -7.65
C SER A 54 6.34 -11.93 -7.31
N VAL A 55 5.96 -11.56 -6.10
CA VAL A 55 6.22 -10.24 -5.52
C VAL A 55 6.84 -10.43 -4.14
N ALA A 56 7.90 -9.69 -3.84
CA ALA A 56 8.44 -9.60 -2.50
C ALA A 56 8.25 -8.17 -1.98
N ILE A 57 7.69 -8.03 -0.79
CA ILE A 57 7.58 -6.75 -0.08
C ILE A 57 8.51 -6.81 1.12
N ARG A 58 9.35 -5.79 1.28
CA ARG A 58 10.34 -5.67 2.36
C ARG A 58 10.30 -4.29 2.96
N ASN A 59 10.47 -4.20 4.27
CA ASN A 59 10.74 -2.94 4.93
C ASN A 59 12.26 -2.69 4.97
N ILE A 60 12.69 -1.62 4.31
CA ILE A 60 14.08 -1.17 4.29
C ILE A 60 14.12 0.21 4.93
N GLU A 61 14.60 0.28 6.18
CA GLU A 61 14.75 1.55 6.93
C GLU A 61 13.44 2.36 7.02
N GLY A 62 12.32 1.70 7.32
CA GLY A 62 11.00 2.35 7.43
C GLY A 62 10.35 2.65 6.07
N ARG A 63 10.87 2.12 4.97
CA ARG A 63 10.32 2.29 3.62
C ARG A 63 10.01 0.93 3.01
N LEU A 64 8.79 0.77 2.50
CA LEU A 64 8.41 -0.44 1.78
C LEU A 64 9.02 -0.44 0.38
N GLN A 65 9.82 -1.47 0.10
CA GLN A 65 10.28 -1.81 -1.24
C GLN A 65 9.49 -3.01 -1.72
N MET A 66 8.99 -2.94 -2.96
CA MET A 66 8.32 -4.06 -3.61
C MET A 66 9.14 -4.49 -4.82
N ILE A 67 9.48 -5.78 -4.91
CA ILE A 67 10.20 -6.36 -6.04
C ILE A 67 9.24 -7.31 -6.75
N ARG A 68 8.95 -7.04 -8.02
CA ARG A 68 8.04 -7.83 -8.85
C ARG A 68 8.87 -8.65 -9.84
N ASN A 69 8.67 -9.96 -9.89
CA ASN A 69 9.20 -10.84 -10.92
C ASN A 69 8.04 -11.41 -11.72
N ILE A 70 7.77 -10.82 -12.88
CA ILE A 70 6.62 -11.14 -13.73
C ILE A 70 7.14 -11.38 -15.15
N ASN A 71 6.75 -12.50 -15.76
CA ASN A 71 7.19 -12.90 -17.10
C ASN A 71 8.72 -12.86 -17.29
N GLY A 72 9.49 -13.24 -16.26
CA GLY A 72 10.96 -13.23 -16.30
C GLY A 72 11.60 -11.85 -16.14
N HIS A 73 10.80 -10.79 -15.99
CA HIS A 73 11.30 -9.44 -15.76
C HIS A 73 11.21 -9.05 -14.28
N THR A 74 12.34 -8.61 -13.72
CA THR A 74 12.39 -8.08 -12.36
C THR A 74 12.25 -6.57 -12.38
N THR A 75 11.28 -6.05 -11.61
CA THR A 75 11.00 -4.62 -11.47
C THR A 75 11.00 -4.24 -9.99
N THR A 76 11.88 -3.32 -9.61
CA THR A 76 11.89 -2.72 -8.27
C THR A 76 10.94 -1.53 -8.22
N CYS A 77 10.08 -1.52 -7.20
CA CYS A 77 9.04 -0.52 -7.00
C CYS A 77 9.27 0.16 -5.65
N THR A 78 8.98 1.46 -5.59
CA THR A 78 8.81 2.17 -4.32
C THR A 78 7.36 2.01 -3.88
N ALA A 79 7.13 1.45 -2.69
CA ALA A 79 5.80 1.25 -2.14
C ALA A 79 5.59 2.12 -0.89
N ARG A 80 4.36 2.60 -0.68
CA ARG A 80 3.96 3.37 0.51
C ARG A 80 2.54 3.02 0.91
N ILE A 81 2.29 3.02 2.22
CA ILE A 81 0.93 2.99 2.75
C ILE A 81 0.40 4.43 2.70
N GLU A 82 -0.70 4.65 1.99
CA GLU A 82 -1.30 5.96 1.78
C GLU A 82 -2.81 5.90 2.06
N PRO A 83 -3.44 6.98 2.54
CA PRO A 83 -4.89 7.02 2.65
C PRO A 83 -5.53 7.02 1.24
N ALA A 84 -6.62 6.29 1.08
CA ALA A 84 -7.42 6.33 -0.13
C ALA A 84 -8.10 7.71 -0.26
N ALA A 85 -8.10 8.28 -1.47
CA ALA A 85 -8.59 9.65 -1.69
C ALA A 85 -10.09 9.85 -1.32
N MET A 86 -10.90 8.79 -1.36
CA MET A 86 -12.36 8.83 -1.17
C MET A 86 -12.84 7.90 -0.06
N ALA A 87 -11.93 7.34 0.75
CA ALA A 87 -12.29 6.42 1.82
C ALA A 87 -11.30 6.52 2.98
N GLU A 88 -11.76 6.31 4.21
CA GLU A 88 -10.91 6.24 5.41
C GLU A 88 -10.10 4.94 5.50
N THR A 89 -9.71 4.36 4.36
CA THR A 89 -8.96 3.11 4.28
C THR A 89 -7.52 3.39 3.82
N GLN A 90 -6.60 2.61 4.35
CA GLN A 90 -5.19 2.64 3.96
C GLN A 90 -4.98 1.69 2.78
N VAL A 91 -4.24 2.15 1.77
CA VAL A 91 -3.90 1.38 0.57
C VAL A 91 -2.39 1.27 0.43
N LEU A 92 -1.92 0.17 -0.16
CA LEU A 92 -0.53 0.07 -0.59
C LEU A 92 -0.41 0.65 -1.99
N ARG A 93 0.36 1.72 -2.16
CA ARG A 93 0.63 2.33 -3.45
C ARG A 93 2.06 2.06 -3.89
N ALA A 94 2.22 1.28 -4.95
CA ALA A 94 3.51 0.95 -5.55
C ALA A 94 3.72 1.76 -6.84
N ARG A 95 4.93 2.30 -7.00
CA ARG A 95 5.32 3.12 -8.16
C ARG A 95 6.56 2.53 -8.80
N PHE A 96 6.54 2.38 -10.12
CA PHE A 96 7.59 1.69 -10.87
C PHE A 96 7.62 2.11 -12.34
N SER A 97 8.67 1.70 -13.06
CA SER A 97 8.83 1.97 -14.48
C SER A 97 9.06 0.66 -15.24
N VAL A 98 8.41 0.50 -16.39
CA VAL A 98 8.61 -0.61 -17.32
C VAL A 98 8.77 -0.01 -18.70
N ASN A 99 9.86 -0.32 -19.40
CA ASN A 99 10.17 0.17 -20.75
C ASN A 99 10.07 1.71 -20.88
N GLY A 100 10.56 2.44 -19.86
CA GLY A 100 10.53 3.91 -19.83
C GLY A 100 9.17 4.53 -19.48
N MET A 101 8.14 3.71 -19.23
CA MET A 101 6.80 4.16 -18.89
C MET A 101 6.55 4.02 -17.39
N TYR A 102 6.05 5.09 -16.77
CA TYR A 102 5.77 5.13 -15.34
C TYR A 102 4.37 4.63 -15.02
N TYR A 103 4.29 3.68 -14.10
CA TYR A 103 3.06 3.08 -13.63
C TYR A 103 2.89 3.26 -12.13
N GLU A 104 1.64 3.22 -11.71
CA GLU A 104 1.22 3.15 -10.33
C GLU A 104 0.29 1.94 -10.16
N ALA A 105 0.50 1.20 -9.08
CA ALA A 105 -0.42 0.18 -8.63
C ALA A 105 -0.98 0.61 -7.27
N THR A 106 -2.30 0.51 -7.10
CA THR A 106 -2.98 0.81 -5.84
C THR A 106 -3.70 -0.44 -5.38
N TYR A 107 -3.28 -0.99 -4.25
CA TYR A 107 -3.83 -2.20 -3.67
C TYR A 107 -4.64 -1.91 -2.41
N LEU A 108 -5.82 -2.49 -2.34
CA LEU A 108 -6.53 -2.70 -1.09
C LEU A 108 -5.75 -3.71 -0.24
N ILE A 109 -5.71 -3.45 1.06
CA ILE A 109 -5.08 -4.30 2.07
C ILE A 109 -6.18 -5.02 2.83
N HIS A 110 -6.17 -6.35 2.76
CA HIS A 110 -7.11 -7.20 3.50
C HIS A 110 -6.35 -8.29 4.25
N SER A 111 -6.97 -8.81 5.30
CA SER A 111 -6.58 -10.09 5.90
C SER A 111 -7.28 -11.22 5.15
N ASP A 112 -6.57 -12.30 4.86
CA ASP A 112 -7.18 -13.57 4.45
C ASP A 112 -7.56 -14.41 5.69
N LEU A 113 -8.16 -15.58 5.49
CA LEU A 113 -8.67 -16.46 6.54
C LEU A 113 -7.57 -17.02 7.47
N ASP A 114 -6.33 -16.98 7.02
CA ASP A 114 -5.12 -17.42 7.72
C ASP A 114 -4.44 -16.29 8.52
N ASN A 115 -5.06 -15.09 8.55
CA ASN A 115 -4.51 -13.87 9.14
C ASN A 115 -3.24 -13.33 8.46
N TYR A 116 -2.99 -13.69 7.21
CA TYR A 116 -1.96 -13.05 6.39
C TYR A 116 -2.55 -12.01 5.45
N ALA A 117 -1.68 -11.13 4.96
CA ALA A 117 -2.09 -10.09 4.04
C ALA A 117 -2.49 -10.67 2.67
N ARG A 118 -3.63 -10.20 2.17
CA ARG A 118 -4.05 -10.34 0.77
C ARG A 118 -4.21 -8.98 0.14
N LEU A 119 -3.60 -8.81 -1.02
CA LEU A 119 -3.66 -7.57 -1.77
C LEU A 119 -4.45 -7.77 -3.05
N SER A 120 -5.29 -6.79 -3.38
CA SER A 120 -5.95 -6.76 -4.69
C SER A 120 -6.07 -5.32 -5.15
N GLY A 121 -5.91 -5.07 -6.44
CA GLY A 121 -5.79 -3.70 -6.89
C GLY A 121 -5.73 -3.49 -8.38
N TYR A 122 -5.53 -2.23 -8.72
CA TYR A 122 -5.44 -1.74 -10.08
C TYR A 122 -4.04 -1.29 -10.42
N VAL A 123 -3.61 -1.55 -11.65
CA VAL A 123 -2.37 -1.02 -12.24
C VAL A 123 -2.73 -0.05 -13.37
N TYR A 124 -2.15 1.15 -13.36
CA TYR A 124 -2.46 2.20 -14.34
C TYR A 124 -1.24 3.07 -14.62
N GLN A 125 -1.26 3.75 -15.77
CA GLN A 125 -0.17 4.65 -16.13
C GLN A 125 -0.27 5.95 -15.31
N LYS A 126 0.83 6.35 -14.67
CA LYS A 126 0.85 7.57 -13.85
C LYS A 126 0.68 8.81 -14.72
N GLY A 127 -0.20 9.71 -14.31
CA GLY A 127 -0.42 11.00 -14.98
C GLY A 127 -1.16 10.92 -16.32
N LYS A 128 -1.68 9.74 -16.68
CA LYS A 128 -2.53 9.54 -17.87
C LYS A 128 -3.83 8.88 -17.49
N GLN A 129 -4.89 9.22 -18.22
CA GLN A 129 -6.14 8.47 -18.12
C GLN A 129 -5.92 7.06 -18.67
N THR A 130 -6.10 6.06 -17.82
CA THR A 130 -6.12 4.64 -18.20
C THR A 130 -7.60 4.23 -18.29
N LYS A 131 -8.08 3.91 -19.49
CA LYS A 131 -9.49 3.53 -19.73
C LYS A 131 -9.78 2.13 -19.17
N ARG A 132 -8.82 1.22 -19.34
CA ARG A 132 -8.89 -0.17 -18.86
C ARG A 132 -7.71 -0.42 -17.92
N PRO A 133 -7.85 -0.18 -16.61
CA PRO A 133 -6.78 -0.49 -15.68
C PRO A 133 -6.44 -1.99 -15.73
N GLY A 134 -5.19 -2.30 -15.41
CA GLY A 134 -4.79 -3.66 -15.09
C GLY A 134 -5.40 -4.08 -13.76
N LEU A 135 -5.43 -5.38 -13.55
CA LEU A 135 -5.97 -6.00 -12.35
C LEU A 135 -4.89 -6.89 -11.76
N GLU A 136 -4.75 -6.88 -10.45
CA GLU A 136 -3.84 -7.78 -9.73
C GLU A 136 -4.49 -8.31 -8.46
N ALA A 137 -4.19 -9.56 -8.16
CA ALA A 137 -4.40 -10.18 -6.86
C ALA A 137 -3.09 -10.83 -6.42
N LEU A 138 -2.67 -10.52 -5.18
CA LEU A 138 -1.46 -11.05 -4.56
C LEU A 138 -1.88 -11.88 -3.35
N PHE A 139 -1.43 -13.12 -3.35
CA PHE A 139 -1.66 -14.10 -2.30
C PHE A 139 -0.33 -14.37 -1.61
N ILE A 140 -0.31 -14.37 -0.28
CA ILE A 140 0.93 -14.66 0.43
C ILE A 140 1.42 -16.06 0.07
N LYS A 141 2.73 -16.20 -0.08
CA LYS A 141 3.40 -17.47 -0.26
C LYS A 141 3.95 -17.91 1.09
N LEU A 142 3.35 -18.96 1.64
CA LEU A 142 3.86 -19.64 2.82
C LEU A 142 4.97 -20.58 2.34
N ASP A 143 6.20 -20.29 2.74
CA ASP A 143 7.38 -21.10 2.46
C ASP A 143 7.46 -22.29 3.44
#